data_AF-A0AAJ1RST0-F1
#
_entry.id   AF-A0AAJ1RST0-F1
#
_cell.length_a   1.000
_cell.length_b   1.000
_cell.length_c   1.000
_cell.angle_alpha   90.00
_cell.angle_beta   90.00
_cell.angle_gamma   90.00
#
_symmetry.space_group_name_H-M   'P 1'
#
loop_
_entity.id
_entity.type
_entity.pdbx_description
1 polymer ?
#
loop_
_entity_poly.entity_id
_entity_poly.type
_entity_poly.pdbx_seq_one_letter_code
_entity_poly.pdbx_strand_id
1 'polypeptide(L)' 'YSLPQDLSNASVPCAVMTAKSDTLHGLDKVLDIVDRLPNAVLIEVPSNQYAHEADVLAEIEEFQSSIGN' A
#
# COMPACT_ATOMS: atom_id res chain seq x y z
N TYR A 1 -4.36 -13.32 11.55
CA TYR A 1 -3.69 -13.68 10.28
C TYR A 1 -2.31 -13.03 10.31
N SER A 2 -1.26 -13.70 9.86
CA SER A 2 0.12 -13.17 9.83
C SER A 2 0.71 -13.36 8.44
N LEU A 3 1.38 -12.35 7.93
CA LEU A 3 2.10 -12.44 6.67
C LEU A 3 3.32 -13.37 6.81
N PRO A 4 3.74 -14.08 5.74
CA PRO A 4 5.01 -14.79 5.71
C PRO A 4 6.14 -13.83 6.06
N GLN A 5 7.16 -14.23 6.82
CA GLN A 5 8.27 -13.34 7.21
C GLN A 5 9.14 -12.90 6.01
N ASP A 6 9.34 -13.79 5.05
CA ASP A 6 10.10 -13.48 3.85
C ASP A 6 9.15 -13.13 2.71
N LEU A 7 9.31 -11.91 2.19
CA LEU A 7 8.57 -11.38 1.04
C LEU A 7 9.53 -11.00 -0.10
N SER A 8 10.82 -11.33 -0.02
CA SER A 8 11.82 -10.93 -1.02
C SER A 8 11.56 -11.49 -2.41
N ASN A 9 10.82 -12.59 -2.49
CA ASN A 9 10.44 -13.24 -3.75
C ASN A 9 9.24 -12.58 -4.44
N ALA A 10 8.60 -11.57 -3.82
CA ALA A 10 7.56 -10.79 -4.47
C ALA A 10 8.21 -9.85 -5.51
N SER A 11 8.27 -10.30 -6.75
CA SER A 11 8.84 -9.55 -7.87
C SER A 11 7.86 -8.58 -8.52
N VAL A 12 6.56 -8.72 -8.23
CA VAL A 12 5.52 -7.85 -8.78
C VAL A 12 5.58 -6.45 -8.14
N PRO A 13 5.41 -5.37 -8.91
CA PRO A 13 5.23 -4.04 -8.34
C PRO A 13 4.02 -4.03 -7.39
N CYS A 14 4.21 -3.47 -6.20
CA CYS A 14 3.18 -3.43 -5.17
C CYS A 14 2.94 -2.00 -4.70
N ALA A 15 1.68 -1.65 -4.44
CA ALA A 15 1.34 -0.46 -3.69
C ALA A 15 0.72 -0.89 -2.36
N VAL A 16 1.17 -0.29 -1.27
CA VAL A 16 0.58 -0.44 0.06
C VAL A 16 -0.08 0.89 0.41
N MET A 17 -1.39 0.87 0.62
CA MET A 17 -2.15 2.08 0.91
C MET A 17 -2.45 2.18 2.40
N THR A 18 -2.34 3.38 2.97
CA THR A 18 -2.65 3.63 4.39
C THR A 18 -3.23 5.02 4.61
N ALA A 19 -3.91 5.20 5.73
CA ALA A 19 -4.37 6.48 6.20
C ALA A 19 -4.07 6.62 7.70
N LYS A 20 -3.71 7.82 8.15
CA LYS A 20 -3.53 8.11 9.59
C LYS A 20 -4.77 7.81 10.43
N SER A 21 -5.96 7.84 9.82
CA SER A 21 -7.23 7.52 10.50
C SER A 21 -7.53 6.02 10.55
N ASP A 22 -6.72 5.14 9.93
CA ASP A 22 -6.87 3.69 10.08
C ASP A 22 -6.37 3.29 11.48
N THR A 23 -7.31 3.00 12.37
CA THR A 23 -7.02 2.57 13.74
C THR A 23 -6.87 1.06 13.87
N LEU A 24 -7.21 0.29 12.84
CA LEU A 24 -7.14 -1.18 12.84
C LEU A 24 -5.77 -1.66 12.38
N HIS A 25 -5.21 -1.01 11.36
CA HIS A 25 -3.89 -1.31 10.82
C HIS A 25 -2.94 -0.16 11.15
N GLY A 26 -2.22 -0.31 12.27
CA GLY A 26 -1.21 0.67 12.69
C GLY A 26 -0.17 0.93 11.61
N LEU A 27 0.29 2.19 11.53
CA LEU A 27 1.26 2.65 10.55
C LEU A 27 2.60 1.88 10.63
N ASP A 28 2.97 1.44 11.83
CA ASP A 28 4.15 0.61 12.08
C ASP A 28 4.12 -0.71 11.29
N LYS A 29 2.96 -1.37 11.25
CA LYS A 29 2.79 -2.62 10.50
C LYS A 29 2.79 -2.40 8.99
N VAL A 30 2.25 -1.27 8.54
CA VAL A 30 2.26 -0.90 7.12
C VAL A 30 3.69 -0.67 6.65
N LEU A 31 4.48 0.07 7.43
CA LEU A 31 5.89 0.32 7.13
C LEU A 31 6.71 -0.98 7.10
N ASP A 32 6.49 -1.91 8.05
CA ASP A 32 7.12 -3.23 8.03
C ASP A 32 6.85 -4.00 6.72
N ILE A 33 5.62 -3.92 6.20
CA ILE A 33 5.26 -4.58 4.94
C ILE A 33 6.00 -3.95 3.76
N VAL A 34 6.05 -2.61 3.70
CA VAL A 34 6.74 -1.89 2.63
C VAL A 34 8.23 -2.19 2.64
N ASP A 35 8.87 -2.18 3.81
CA ASP A 35 10.31 -2.48 3.95
C ASP A 35 10.66 -3.91 3.52
N ARG A 36 9.72 -4.84 3.66
CA ARG A 36 9.93 -6.25 3.33
C ARG A 36 9.59 -6.60 1.89
N LEU A 37 8.88 -5.72 1.17
CA LEU A 37 8.55 -5.88 -0.24
C LEU A 37 9.50 -5.06 -1.12
N PRO A 38 10.38 -5.70 -1.90
CA PRO A 38 11.47 -5.00 -2.61
C PRO A 38 10.99 -3.98 -3.66
N ASN A 39 9.77 -4.13 -4.18
CA ASN A 39 9.17 -3.26 -5.20
C ASN A 39 7.87 -2.61 -4.69
N ALA A 40 7.74 -2.40 -3.38
CA ALA A 40 6.59 -1.72 -2.81
C ALA A 40 6.76 -0.21 -2.77
N VAL A 41 5.66 0.50 -3.06
CA VAL A 41 5.52 1.92 -2.77
C VAL A 41 4.43 2.12 -1.72
N LEU A 42 4.65 3.08 -0.81
CA LEU A 42 3.64 3.48 0.16
C LEU A 42 2.79 4.62 -0.44
N ILE A 43 1.48 4.46 -0.41
CA ILE A 43 0.51 5.49 -0.79
C ILE A 43 -0.24 5.93 0.48
N GLU A 44 0.02 7.14 0.95
CA GLU A 44 -0.73 7.71 2.07
C GLU A 44 -1.94 8.48 1.55
N VAL A 45 -3.14 8.05 1.93
CA VAL A 45 -4.40 8.69 1.53
C VAL A 45 -5.00 9.53 2.67
N PRO A 46 -5.85 10.52 2.35
CA PRO A 46 -6.33 11.49 3.34
C PRO A 46 -7.11 10.88 4.53
N SER A 47 -7.83 9.77 4.30
CA SER A 47 -8.58 9.08 5.35
C SER A 47 -8.87 7.61 4.99
N ASN A 48 -9.24 6.81 5.98
CA ASN A 48 -9.64 5.41 5.78
C ASN A 48 -10.94 5.34 4.98
N GLN A 49 -11.83 6.31 5.16
CA GLN A 49 -13.07 6.39 4.38
C GLN A 49 -12.78 6.68 2.90
N TYR A 50 -11.82 7.58 2.62
CA TYR A 50 -11.37 7.88 1.26
C TYR A 50 -10.88 6.64 0.52
N ALA A 51 -10.16 5.73 1.20
CA ALA A 51 -9.70 4.46 0.61
C ALA A 51 -10.86 3.55 0.11
N HIS A 52 -12.10 3.83 0.51
CA HIS A 52 -13.32 3.11 0.10
C HIS A 52 -14.21 3.90 -0.87
N GLU A 53 -13.75 5.07 -1.34
CA GLU A 53 -14.48 5.94 -2.25
C GLU A 53 -13.92 5.87 -3.67
N ALA A 54 -14.71 6.29 -4.66
CA ALA A 54 -14.28 6.27 -6.06
C ALA A 54 -13.08 7.19 -6.33
N ASP A 55 -12.89 8.21 -5.50
CA ASP A 55 -11.79 9.17 -5.65
C ASP A 55 -10.41 8.49 -5.54
N VAL A 56 -10.30 7.38 -4.80
CA VAL A 56 -9.06 6.59 -4.65
C VAL A 56 -8.56 6.00 -5.97
N LEU A 57 -9.41 5.97 -7.01
CA LEU A 57 -9.01 5.51 -8.33
C LEU A 57 -7.88 6.35 -8.91
N ALA A 58 -7.80 7.64 -8.57
CA ALA A 58 -6.72 8.51 -9.05
C ALA A 58 -5.35 7.98 -8.62
N GLU A 59 -5.19 7.60 -7.35
CA GLU A 59 -3.93 7.04 -6.82
C GLU A 59 -3.62 5.66 -7.41
N ILE A 60 -4.65 4.84 -7.65
CA ILE A 60 -4.49 3.52 -8.26
C ILE A 60 -4.03 3.65 -9.72
N GLU A 61 -4.66 4.54 -10.50
CA GLU A 61 -4.31 4.79 -11.89
C GLU A 61 -2.92 5.43 -12.04
N GLU A 62 -2.56 6.33 -11.12
CA GLU A 62 -1.21 6.91 -11.05
C GLU A 62 -0.16 5.83 -10.79
N PHE A 63 -0.40 4.95 -9.81
CA PHE A 63 0.49 3.82 -9.54
C PHE A 63 0.63 2.90 -10.75
N GLN A 64 -0.49 2.51 -11.37
CA GLN A 64 -0.49 1.64 -12.56
C GLN A 64 0.24 2.29 -13.74
N SER A 65 0.10 3.60 -13.92
CA SER A 65 0.83 4.34 -14.96
C SER A 65 2.33 4.40 -14.67
N SER A 66 2.72 4.50 -13.39
CA SER A 66 4.12 4.59 -12.96
C SER A 66 4.93 3.31 -13.19
N ILE A 67 4.27 2.14 -13.13
CA ILE A 67 4.92 0.84 -13.31
C ILE A 67 5.08 0.45 -14.79
N GLY A 68 4.53 1.25 -15.71
CA GLY A 68 4.57 1.03 -17.15
C GLY A 68 3.59 -0.06 -17.58
N ASN A 69 2.68 0.30 -18.48
CA ASN A 69 1.89 -0.67 -19.23
C ASN A 69 2.78 -1.37 -20.27
#